data_AF-A0A0J7I6C9-F1
#
_entry.id   AF-A0A0J7I6C9-F1
#
_cell.length_a   1.000
_cell.length_b   1.000
_cell.length_c   1.000
_cell.angle_alpha   90.00
_cell.angle_beta   90.00
_cell.angle_gamma   90.00
#
_symmetry.space_group_name_H-M   'P 1'
#
loop_
_entity.id
_entity.type
_entity.pdbx_description
1 polymer ?
#
loop_
_entity_poly.entity_id
_entity_poly.type
_entity_poly.pdbx_seq_one_letter_code
_entity_poly.pdbx_strand_id
1 'polypeptide(L)'
;MMKIILRFLCLIQGLFLFGQQSEPINSDTIPTYFEEIQNAAQKGFKLWNKNLYGSILLVDPKTQQVYSNEPNADNSLQLQNKIYTGQLPDSMNIANTSVQWSGKNWAMIMLPLPENHYERVNLLAHELFHRTQPSLGFVQSNKESNHLDQKDGRIYLRLELEALKKAINSDSEKERKIHLANAFIFRKYRNTLFPNSATFENQLELNEGIAEYTGFIISGRNNDQAKKHLISSIDTFFSNPTYVRSFAYHTVPVYGYLLSLKNNFWNQEVSANTNITDFFIKKFDINIPVNLKGAAEKNSNRYNGIQILKEEQVRENKIKKQIIEYQSKFIEQPHLEINFEKMNVSFDPRNILPIADKGIVYPNIRVTDNWGILEVKNGALMSPDWSKISVSIPTKTEEQKVEGDGWTLLLKDRYTIKKDEKTNNYRIIKK
;
A
#
# COMPACT_ATOMS: atom_id res chain seq x y z
N MET A 1 -24.92 14.01 -11.67
CA MET A 1 -23.59 13.99 -10.99
C MET A 1 -23.27 12.52 -10.68
N MET A 2 -22.68 11.82 -11.64
CA MET A 2 -22.48 10.37 -11.59
C MET A 2 -21.26 10.11 -10.70
N LYS A 3 -21.45 9.47 -9.54
CA LYS A 3 -20.35 9.03 -8.68
C LYS A 3 -19.55 7.97 -9.44
N ILE A 4 -18.40 8.36 -9.99
CA ILE A 4 -17.42 7.43 -10.54
C ILE A 4 -16.87 6.64 -9.35
N ILE A 5 -17.24 5.36 -9.25
CA ILE A 5 -16.66 4.43 -8.28
C ILE A 5 -15.27 4.06 -8.82
N LEU A 6 -14.26 4.80 -8.39
CA LEU A 6 -12.86 4.54 -8.74
C LEU A 6 -12.37 3.36 -7.88
N ARG A 7 -12.10 2.21 -8.51
CA ARG A 7 -11.54 1.03 -7.85
C ARG A 7 -10.02 1.10 -7.90
N PHE A 8 -9.38 1.24 -6.75
CA PHE A 8 -7.92 1.25 -6.61
C PHE A 8 -7.39 -0.15 -6.33
N LEU A 9 -6.25 -0.47 -6.92
CA LEU A 9 -5.43 -1.63 -6.58
C LEU A 9 -4.21 -1.14 -5.77
N CYS A 10 -4.12 -1.54 -4.50
CA CYS A 10 -3.00 -1.21 -3.62
C CYS A 10 -1.93 -2.31 -3.72
N LEU A 11 -0.84 -2.07 -4.45
CA LEU A 11 0.28 -3.00 -4.48
C LEU A 11 1.10 -2.90 -3.20
N ILE A 12 0.91 -3.84 -2.27
CA ILE A 12 1.81 -3.97 -1.12
C ILE A 12 2.41 -5.37 -1.14
N GLN A 13 3.68 -5.42 -1.52
CA GLN A 13 4.57 -6.50 -1.14
C GLN A 13 5.74 -5.93 -0.36
N GLY A 14 6.39 -6.78 0.44
CA GLY A 14 7.75 -6.56 0.90
C GLY A 14 8.73 -6.53 -0.28
N LEU A 15 9.90 -5.97 -0.04
CA LEU A 15 11.02 -5.93 -0.99
C LEU A 15 11.30 -7.30 -1.59
N PHE A 16 11.04 -7.50 -2.89
CA PHE A 16 11.86 -8.29 -3.82
C PHE A 16 11.43 -7.97 -5.26
N LEU A 17 11.90 -6.84 -5.80
CA LEU A 17 11.96 -6.63 -7.25
C LEU A 17 13.41 -6.35 -7.62
N PHE A 18 14.25 -7.39 -7.51
CA PHE A 18 15.42 -7.48 -8.37
C PHE A 18 15.03 -8.30 -9.59
N GLY A 19 15.41 -7.83 -10.77
CA GLY A 19 15.21 -8.51 -12.05
C GLY A 19 16.03 -9.79 -12.13
N GLN A 20 15.61 -10.83 -11.41
CA GLN A 20 15.95 -12.21 -11.71
C GLN A 20 14.86 -12.79 -12.61
N GLN A 21 15.27 -13.56 -13.62
CA GLN A 21 14.40 -14.51 -14.28
C GLN A 21 13.85 -15.44 -13.19
N SER A 22 12.66 -15.13 -12.67
CA SER A 22 11.97 -16.04 -11.77
C SER A 22 11.71 -17.34 -12.51
N GLU A 23 12.04 -18.46 -11.88
CA GLU A 23 11.66 -19.78 -12.36
C GLU A 23 10.13 -19.83 -12.64
N PRO A 24 9.69 -20.65 -13.60
CA PRO A 24 8.26 -20.83 -13.84
C PRO A 24 7.55 -21.19 -12.53
N ILE A 25 6.39 -20.58 -12.29
CA ILE A 25 5.61 -20.83 -11.07
C ILE A 25 5.31 -22.33 -11.00
N ASN A 26 5.78 -22.98 -9.93
CA ASN A 26 5.45 -24.36 -9.67
C ASN A 26 3.98 -24.47 -9.23
N SER A 27 3.10 -24.79 -10.19
CA SER A 27 1.67 -24.94 -9.98
C SER A 27 1.31 -25.98 -8.92
N ASP A 28 2.18 -26.95 -8.66
CA ASP A 28 1.94 -28.01 -7.68
C ASP A 28 1.96 -27.48 -6.24
N THR A 29 2.53 -26.30 -6.00
CA THR A 29 2.54 -25.65 -4.68
C THR A 29 1.24 -24.88 -4.38
N ILE A 30 0.45 -24.55 -5.40
CA ILE A 30 -0.72 -23.68 -5.27
C ILE A 30 -1.82 -24.28 -4.36
N PRO A 31 -2.21 -25.57 -4.50
CA PRO A 31 -3.20 -26.17 -3.61
C PRO A 31 -2.80 -26.06 -2.13
N THR A 32 -1.51 -26.25 -1.82
CA THR A 32 -0.98 -26.12 -0.45
C THR A 32 -1.21 -24.72 0.12
N TYR A 33 -1.03 -23.66 -0.67
CA TYR A 33 -1.27 -22.30 -0.21
C TYR A 33 -2.72 -22.05 0.17
N PHE A 34 -3.68 -22.63 -0.58
CA PHE A 34 -5.10 -22.55 -0.24
C PHE A 34 -5.43 -23.34 1.04
N GLU A 35 -4.87 -24.53 1.21
CA GLU A 35 -5.04 -25.33 2.42
C GLU A 35 -4.45 -24.62 3.66
N GLU A 36 -3.27 -24.01 3.54
CA GLU A 36 -2.62 -23.26 4.62
C GLU A 36 -3.51 -22.11 5.12
N ILE A 37 -3.97 -21.23 4.22
CA ILE A 37 -4.80 -20.09 4.62
C ILE A 37 -6.18 -20.53 5.10
N GLN A 38 -6.76 -21.59 4.52
CA GLN A 38 -8.02 -22.15 5.00
C GLN A 38 -7.90 -22.60 6.47
N ASN A 39 -6.85 -23.35 6.79
CA ASN A 39 -6.60 -23.83 8.15
C ASN A 39 -6.30 -22.67 9.12
N ALA A 40 -5.51 -21.68 8.69
CA ALA A 40 -5.20 -20.51 9.51
C ALA A 40 -6.45 -19.65 9.80
N ALA A 41 -7.27 -19.39 8.78
CA ALA A 41 -8.53 -18.65 8.92
C ALA A 41 -9.54 -19.36 9.83
N GLN A 42 -9.62 -20.70 9.77
CA GLN A 42 -10.46 -21.49 10.68
C GLN A 42 -10.01 -21.36 12.14
N LYS A 43 -8.71 -21.51 12.42
CA LYS A 43 -8.15 -21.33 13.78
C LYS A 43 -8.38 -19.92 14.31
N GLY A 44 -8.30 -18.93 13.42
CA GLY A 44 -8.48 -17.52 13.73
C GLY A 44 -9.92 -17.01 13.73
N PHE A 45 -10.93 -17.87 13.56
CA PHE A 45 -12.34 -17.48 13.44
C PHE A 45 -12.80 -16.49 14.53
N LYS A 46 -12.39 -16.74 15.78
CA LYS A 46 -12.76 -15.93 16.94
C LYS A 46 -12.21 -14.51 16.90
N LEU A 47 -11.23 -14.19 16.04
CA LEU A 47 -10.68 -12.84 15.96
C LEU A 47 -11.76 -11.81 15.58
N TRP A 48 -12.62 -12.16 14.62
CA TRP A 48 -13.72 -11.31 14.14
C TRP A 48 -15.11 -11.95 14.26
N ASN A 49 -15.19 -13.16 14.83
CA ASN A 49 -16.40 -14.01 14.82
C ASN A 49 -16.97 -14.18 13.40
N LYS A 50 -16.06 -14.30 12.42
CA LYS A 50 -16.36 -14.46 10.99
C LYS A 50 -15.35 -15.38 10.34
N ASN A 51 -15.81 -16.13 9.35
CA ASN A 51 -14.91 -16.92 8.50
C ASN A 51 -14.25 -15.99 7.48
N LEU A 52 -12.93 -15.81 7.58
CA LEU A 52 -12.17 -15.00 6.63
C LEU A 52 -11.90 -15.75 5.32
N TYR A 53 -11.93 -17.08 5.33
CA TYR A 53 -11.66 -17.86 4.12
C TYR A 53 -12.78 -17.72 3.10
N GLY A 54 -12.40 -17.43 1.86
CA GLY A 54 -13.31 -17.48 0.72
C GLY A 54 -12.53 -17.32 -0.59
N SER A 55 -13.20 -16.83 -1.63
CA SER A 55 -12.69 -16.59 -2.99
C SER A 55 -11.32 -15.90 -3.07
N ILE A 56 -10.31 -16.61 -3.60
CA ILE A 56 -8.94 -16.13 -3.85
C ILE A 56 -8.59 -16.29 -5.34
N LEU A 57 -7.87 -15.32 -5.90
CA LEU A 57 -7.19 -15.41 -7.19
C LEU A 57 -5.70 -15.19 -6.96
N LEU A 58 -4.88 -16.21 -7.24
CA LEU A 58 -3.44 -16.08 -7.34
C LEU A 58 -3.09 -15.89 -8.81
N VAL A 59 -2.43 -14.78 -9.14
CA VAL A 59 -2.20 -14.40 -10.55
C VAL A 59 -0.72 -14.23 -10.81
N ASP A 60 -0.22 -14.89 -11.86
CA ASP A 60 1.10 -14.63 -12.41
C ASP A 60 1.11 -13.30 -13.17
N PRO A 61 1.82 -12.27 -12.70
CA PRO A 61 1.87 -10.98 -13.39
C PRO A 61 2.52 -11.05 -14.78
N LYS A 62 3.31 -12.09 -15.09
CA LYS A 62 4.01 -12.25 -16.37
C LYS A 62 3.15 -12.90 -17.44
N THR A 63 2.39 -13.93 -17.06
CA THR A 63 1.63 -14.77 -18.00
C THR A 63 0.12 -14.54 -17.95
N GLN A 64 -0.35 -13.79 -16.93
CA GLN A 64 -1.76 -13.64 -16.57
C GLN A 64 -2.44 -14.96 -16.22
N GLN A 65 -1.66 -16.02 -15.98
CA GLN A 65 -2.18 -17.29 -15.50
C GLN A 65 -2.80 -17.08 -14.11
N VAL A 66 -4.03 -17.58 -13.95
CA VAL A 66 -4.82 -17.50 -12.73
C VAL A 66 -4.94 -18.87 -12.11
N TYR A 67 -4.87 -18.91 -10.79
CA TYR A 67 -5.21 -20.04 -9.95
C TYR A 67 -6.21 -19.61 -8.87
N SER A 68 -7.19 -20.44 -8.59
CA SER A 68 -8.28 -20.11 -7.67
C SER A 68 -8.75 -21.31 -6.85
N ASN A 69 -9.25 -21.03 -5.66
CA ASN A 69 -9.83 -22.03 -4.76
C ASN A 69 -11.31 -22.35 -5.04
N GLU A 70 -11.97 -21.61 -5.93
CA GLU A 70 -13.38 -21.82 -6.27
C GLU A 70 -13.69 -21.40 -7.72
N PRO A 71 -14.79 -21.86 -8.34
CA PRO A 71 -15.11 -21.48 -9.72
C PRO A 71 -15.57 -20.02 -9.80
N ASN A 72 -15.54 -19.45 -10.99
CA ASN A 72 -16.19 -18.17 -11.30
C ASN A 72 -17.58 -18.37 -11.94
N ALA A 73 -18.41 -17.32 -11.99
CA ALA A 73 -19.82 -17.46 -12.37
C ALA A 73 -20.05 -17.79 -13.86
N ASP A 74 -19.12 -17.42 -14.74
CA ASP A 74 -19.18 -17.70 -16.17
C ASP A 74 -18.44 -18.99 -16.57
N ASN A 75 -17.91 -19.73 -15.59
CA ASN A 75 -17.11 -20.95 -15.76
C ASN A 75 -15.87 -20.78 -16.66
N SER A 76 -15.31 -19.56 -16.78
CA SER A 76 -14.06 -19.36 -17.50
C SER A 76 -12.85 -19.95 -16.77
N LEU A 77 -12.97 -20.25 -15.47
CA LEU A 77 -11.97 -21.00 -14.72
C LEU A 77 -12.29 -22.51 -14.74
N GLN A 78 -11.35 -23.31 -15.23
CA GLN A 78 -11.49 -24.76 -15.39
C GLN A 78 -10.88 -25.50 -14.20
N LEU A 79 -11.56 -26.55 -13.73
CA LEU A 79 -11.06 -27.38 -12.63
C LEU A 79 -9.87 -28.23 -13.09
N GLN A 80 -8.73 -28.08 -12.43
CA GLN A 80 -7.50 -28.85 -12.63
C GLN A 80 -6.87 -29.14 -11.27
N ASN A 81 -6.62 -30.42 -10.95
CA ASN A 81 -5.93 -30.82 -9.71
C ASN A 81 -6.49 -30.18 -8.41
N LYS A 82 -7.83 -30.17 -8.28
CA LYS A 82 -8.61 -29.60 -7.15
C LYS A 82 -8.63 -28.07 -7.02
N ILE A 83 -7.98 -27.36 -7.94
CA ILE A 83 -8.02 -25.90 -8.03
C ILE A 83 -8.59 -25.48 -9.38
N TYR A 84 -8.97 -24.22 -9.51
CA TYR A 84 -9.51 -23.67 -10.74
C TYR A 84 -8.45 -22.83 -11.43
N THR A 85 -8.23 -23.04 -12.73
CA THR A 85 -7.20 -22.35 -13.51
C THR A 85 -7.78 -21.66 -14.74
N GLY A 86 -7.14 -20.59 -15.18
CA GLY A 86 -7.55 -19.85 -16.37
C GLY A 86 -6.62 -18.68 -16.64
N GLN A 87 -7.06 -17.74 -17.46
CA GLN A 87 -6.28 -16.54 -17.79
C GLN A 87 -7.05 -15.29 -17.41
N LEU A 88 -6.36 -14.33 -16.78
CA LEU A 88 -6.91 -13.01 -16.55
C LEU A 88 -6.92 -12.25 -17.89
N PRO A 89 -7.93 -11.43 -18.21
CA PRO A 89 -7.91 -10.62 -19.42
C PRO A 89 -6.84 -9.52 -19.38
N ASP A 90 -6.16 -9.24 -20.50
CA ASP A 90 -5.12 -8.17 -20.64
C ASP A 90 -5.59 -6.77 -20.19
N SER A 91 -6.89 -6.55 -20.27
CA SER A 91 -7.55 -5.30 -19.87
C SER A 91 -7.65 -5.11 -18.35
N MET A 92 -7.50 -6.18 -17.57
CA MET A 92 -7.48 -6.13 -16.12
C MET A 92 -6.06 -5.93 -15.61
N ASN A 93 -5.95 -5.06 -14.61
CA ASN A 93 -4.71 -4.87 -13.90
C ASN A 93 -4.55 -5.94 -12.81
N ILE A 94 -3.32 -6.42 -12.65
CA ILE A 94 -2.94 -7.37 -11.61
C ILE A 94 -2.35 -6.60 -10.44
N ALA A 95 -2.88 -6.85 -9.24
CA ALA A 95 -2.34 -6.36 -7.98
C ALA A 95 -3.06 -6.96 -6.76
N ASN A 96 -2.45 -6.78 -5.59
CA ASN A 96 -3.01 -7.26 -4.32
C ASN A 96 -4.20 -6.39 -3.91
N THR A 97 -5.42 -6.94 -3.94
CA THR A 97 -6.64 -6.21 -3.55
C THR A 97 -7.88 -7.11 -3.50
N SER A 98 -9.02 -6.51 -3.14
CA SER A 98 -10.35 -7.01 -3.49
C SER A 98 -10.76 -6.59 -4.91
N VAL A 99 -11.10 -7.55 -5.79
CA VAL A 99 -11.53 -7.29 -7.18
C VAL A 99 -12.87 -7.97 -7.51
N GLN A 100 -13.76 -7.23 -8.19
CA GLN A 100 -14.94 -7.86 -8.79
C GLN A 100 -14.59 -8.41 -10.17
N TRP A 101 -14.75 -9.72 -10.36
CA TRP A 101 -14.55 -10.37 -11.65
C TRP A 101 -15.52 -11.54 -11.80
N SER A 102 -16.12 -11.67 -13.00
CA SER A 102 -17.09 -12.70 -13.36
C SER A 102 -18.15 -12.94 -12.27
N GLY A 103 -18.83 -11.86 -11.86
CA GLY A 103 -19.95 -11.89 -10.92
C GLY A 103 -19.56 -12.06 -9.44
N LYS A 104 -18.27 -12.14 -9.10
CA LYS A 104 -17.79 -12.48 -7.76
C LYS A 104 -16.75 -11.49 -7.26
N ASN A 105 -16.66 -11.34 -5.93
CA ASN A 105 -15.64 -10.52 -5.28
C ASN A 105 -14.50 -11.41 -4.74
N TRP A 106 -13.32 -11.22 -5.31
CA TRP A 106 -12.11 -12.02 -5.10
C TRP A 106 -11.08 -11.26 -4.30
N ALA A 107 -10.28 -11.96 -3.51
CA ALA A 107 -8.99 -11.46 -3.05
C ALA A 107 -7.98 -11.84 -4.13
N MET A 108 -7.52 -10.86 -4.91
CA MET A 108 -6.47 -11.05 -5.90
C MET A 108 -5.12 -10.85 -5.22
N ILE A 109 -4.20 -11.78 -5.43
CA ILE A 109 -2.83 -11.72 -4.92
C ILE A 109 -1.88 -12.11 -6.06
N MET A 110 -0.80 -11.35 -6.20
CA MET A 110 0.23 -11.63 -7.20
C MET A 110 1.16 -12.76 -6.77
N LEU A 111 1.57 -13.56 -7.75
CA LEU A 111 2.63 -14.55 -7.62
C LEU A 111 4.01 -13.96 -7.99
N PRO A 112 5.10 -14.49 -7.43
CA PRO A 112 5.15 -15.54 -6.41
C PRO A 112 4.71 -15.03 -5.04
N LEU A 113 4.10 -15.92 -4.24
CA LEU A 113 3.84 -15.65 -2.84
C LEU A 113 5.15 -15.73 -2.03
N PRO A 114 5.22 -15.13 -0.84
CA PRO A 114 6.38 -15.29 0.04
C PRO A 114 6.69 -16.76 0.33
N GLU A 115 7.97 -17.12 0.29
CA GLU A 115 8.42 -18.49 0.62
C GLU A 115 8.19 -18.82 2.10
N ASN A 116 8.40 -17.83 2.98
CA ASN A 116 8.16 -17.98 4.41
C ASN A 116 6.66 -18.16 4.69
N HIS A 117 6.31 -19.26 5.39
CA HIS A 117 4.93 -19.60 5.72
C HIS A 117 4.18 -18.49 6.44
N TYR A 118 4.79 -17.85 7.44
CA TYR A 118 4.13 -16.80 8.22
C TYR A 118 3.86 -15.55 7.38
N GLU A 119 4.84 -15.13 6.57
CA GLU A 119 4.66 -13.98 5.65
C GLU A 119 3.57 -14.26 4.61
N ARG A 120 3.52 -15.48 4.08
CA ARG A 120 2.52 -15.89 3.10
C ARG A 120 1.11 -15.92 3.69
N VAL A 121 0.92 -16.55 4.85
CA VAL A 121 -0.39 -16.58 5.53
C VAL A 121 -0.81 -15.17 5.94
N ASN A 122 0.13 -14.33 6.40
CA ASN A 122 -0.14 -12.93 6.73
C ASN A 122 -0.69 -12.18 5.51
N LEU A 123 -0.02 -12.26 4.35
CA LEU A 123 -0.46 -11.63 3.11
C LEU A 123 -1.84 -12.14 2.68
N LEU A 124 -2.04 -13.46 2.63
CA LEU A 124 -3.33 -14.02 2.20
C LEU A 124 -4.48 -13.63 3.15
N ALA A 125 -4.23 -13.63 4.47
CA ALA A 125 -5.22 -13.22 5.46
C ALA A 125 -5.52 -11.72 5.43
N HIS A 126 -4.52 -10.89 5.15
CA HIS A 126 -4.68 -9.45 4.92
C HIS A 126 -5.66 -9.19 3.77
N GLU A 127 -5.41 -9.79 2.60
CA GLU A 127 -6.24 -9.60 1.41
C GLU A 127 -7.64 -10.19 1.56
N LEU A 128 -7.77 -11.33 2.23
CA LEU A 128 -9.07 -11.89 2.59
C LEU A 128 -9.85 -11.00 3.57
N PHE A 129 -9.16 -10.31 4.49
CA PHE A 129 -9.81 -9.40 5.41
C PHE A 129 -10.47 -8.23 4.67
N HIS A 130 -9.85 -7.67 3.64
CA HIS A 130 -10.48 -6.60 2.84
C HIS A 130 -11.82 -7.00 2.21
N ARG A 131 -12.06 -8.29 1.94
CA ARG A 131 -13.38 -8.79 1.51
C ARG A 131 -14.40 -8.79 2.63
N THR A 132 -13.96 -9.07 3.86
CA THR A 132 -14.81 -9.15 5.05
C THR A 132 -15.05 -7.78 5.68
N GLN A 133 -14.10 -6.85 5.52
CA GLN A 133 -14.07 -5.53 6.13
C GLN A 133 -15.36 -4.71 5.92
N PRO A 134 -15.97 -4.64 4.72
CA PRO A 134 -17.25 -3.95 4.53
C PRO A 134 -18.39 -4.54 5.38
N SER A 135 -18.42 -5.87 5.54
CA SER A 135 -19.45 -6.53 6.35
C SER A 135 -19.30 -6.28 7.86
N LEU A 136 -18.14 -5.76 8.29
CA LEU A 136 -17.87 -5.29 9.65
C LEU A 136 -18.17 -3.79 9.81
N GLY A 137 -18.69 -3.14 8.76
CA GLY A 137 -19.07 -1.72 8.76
C GLY A 137 -17.91 -0.76 8.47
N PHE A 138 -16.68 -1.26 8.30
CA PHE A 138 -15.54 -0.44 7.88
C PHE A 138 -15.74 0.07 6.46
N VAL A 139 -15.44 1.35 6.26
CA VAL A 139 -15.53 2.00 4.96
C VAL A 139 -14.13 2.11 4.38
N GLN A 140 -13.97 1.66 3.13
CA GLN A 140 -12.73 1.87 2.41
C GLN A 140 -12.48 3.38 2.25
N SER A 141 -11.36 3.85 2.77
CA SER A 141 -10.91 5.23 2.63
C SER A 141 -9.60 5.27 1.87
N ASN A 142 -9.53 6.15 0.88
CA ASN A 142 -8.34 6.35 0.06
C ASN A 142 -7.64 7.69 0.36
N LYS A 143 -7.95 8.32 1.50
CA LYS A 143 -7.29 9.58 1.85
C LYS A 143 -5.83 9.32 2.23
N GLU A 144 -4.96 10.11 1.64
CA GLU A 144 -3.52 9.99 1.79
C GLU A 144 -3.01 10.82 2.98
N SER A 145 -2.11 10.25 3.76
CA SER A 145 -1.42 10.93 4.86
C SER A 145 -0.21 11.72 4.34
N ASN A 146 -0.44 12.67 3.42
CA ASN A 146 0.61 13.39 2.67
C ASN A 146 1.62 14.12 3.54
N HIS A 147 1.26 14.49 4.77
CA HIS A 147 2.20 15.06 5.74
C HIS A 147 3.34 14.10 6.12
N LEU A 148 3.16 12.79 5.93
CA LEU A 148 4.21 11.79 6.14
C LEU A 148 5.26 11.75 5.03
N ASP A 149 5.12 12.55 3.97
CA ASP A 149 6.19 12.88 3.03
C ASP A 149 6.83 14.26 3.29
N GLN A 150 6.44 14.92 4.37
CA GLN A 150 7.15 16.10 4.86
C GLN A 150 8.17 15.69 5.92
N LYS A 151 9.33 16.35 5.93
CA LYS A 151 10.46 16.03 6.81
C LYS A 151 10.04 15.82 8.27
N ASP A 152 9.30 16.76 8.85
CA ASP A 152 8.91 16.67 10.26
C ASP A 152 7.88 15.56 10.50
N GLY A 153 6.99 15.31 9.53
CA GLY A 153 6.09 14.15 9.57
C GLY A 153 6.85 12.83 9.63
N ARG A 154 7.87 12.67 8.78
CA ARG A 154 8.76 11.50 8.79
C ARG A 154 9.54 11.37 10.09
N ILE A 155 10.15 12.46 10.58
CA ILE A 155 10.94 12.45 11.83
C ILE A 155 10.09 11.92 12.99
N TYR A 156 8.90 12.48 13.22
CA TYR A 156 8.09 12.09 14.36
C TYR A 156 7.42 10.72 14.20
N LEU A 157 7.17 10.25 12.96
CA LEU A 157 6.80 8.85 12.72
C LEU A 157 7.93 7.88 13.03
N ARG A 158 9.16 8.19 12.62
CA ARG A 158 10.31 7.34 12.94
C ARG A 158 10.58 7.28 14.44
N LEU A 159 10.47 8.41 15.14
CA LEU A 159 10.57 8.47 16.61
C LEU A 159 9.46 7.66 17.30
N GLU A 160 8.23 7.74 16.81
CA GLU A 160 7.12 6.92 17.27
C GLU A 160 7.46 5.41 17.14
N LEU A 161 7.90 4.99 15.96
CA LEU A 161 8.21 3.59 15.68
C LEU A 161 9.43 3.08 16.48
N GLU A 162 10.46 3.90 16.69
CA GLU A 162 11.57 3.56 17.60
C GLU A 162 11.09 3.40 19.06
N ALA A 163 10.15 4.22 19.50
CA ALA A 163 9.54 4.05 20.81
C ALA A 163 8.72 2.75 20.90
N LEU A 164 8.02 2.38 19.84
CA LEU A 164 7.31 1.10 19.77
C LEU A 164 8.24 -0.12 19.74
N LYS A 165 9.39 -0.06 19.04
CA LYS A 165 10.41 -1.11 19.11
C LYS A 165 10.89 -1.35 20.54
N LYS A 166 11.12 -0.27 21.31
CA LYS A 166 11.48 -0.40 22.73
C LYS A 166 10.33 -0.98 23.56
N ALA A 167 9.09 -0.58 23.31
CA ALA A 167 7.92 -1.15 24.00
C ALA A 167 7.77 -2.67 23.76
N ILE A 168 8.04 -3.15 22.55
CA ILE A 168 8.04 -4.60 22.21
C ILE A 168 9.11 -5.36 23.00
N ASN A 169 10.30 -4.77 23.14
CA ASN A 169 11.44 -5.40 23.83
C ASN A 169 11.39 -5.27 25.36
N SER A 170 10.49 -4.46 25.92
CA SER A 170 10.37 -4.32 27.37
C SER A 170 9.67 -5.53 28.02
N ASP A 171 10.38 -6.18 28.93
CA ASP A 171 9.83 -7.22 29.80
C ASP A 171 9.04 -6.61 30.98
N SER A 172 9.40 -5.40 31.40
CA SER A 172 8.69 -4.66 32.45
C SER A 172 7.46 -3.92 31.89
N GLU A 173 6.30 -4.14 32.50
CA GLU A 173 5.07 -3.39 32.16
C GLU A 173 5.25 -1.88 32.36
N LYS A 174 5.97 -1.47 33.41
CA LYS A 174 6.24 -0.06 33.70
C LYS A 174 7.08 0.58 32.59
N GLU A 175 8.14 -0.09 32.15
CA GLU A 175 8.99 0.41 31.06
C GLU A 175 8.24 0.43 29.73
N ARG A 176 7.48 -0.62 29.43
CA ARG A 176 6.60 -0.69 28.26
C ARG A 176 5.63 0.50 28.23
N LYS A 177 4.99 0.83 29.37
CA LYS A 177 4.07 1.96 29.48
C LYS A 177 4.78 3.30 29.22
N ILE A 178 6.02 3.48 29.66
CA ILE A 178 6.83 4.67 29.36
C ILE A 178 7.10 4.78 27.86
N HIS A 179 7.47 3.69 27.21
CA HIS A 179 7.75 3.71 25.77
C HIS A 179 6.50 3.94 24.93
N LEU A 180 5.36 3.32 25.30
CA LEU A 180 4.06 3.60 24.70
C LEU A 180 3.65 5.09 24.86
N ALA A 181 3.83 5.67 26.06
CA ALA A 181 3.54 7.07 26.29
C ALA A 181 4.35 7.99 25.36
N ASN A 182 5.64 7.71 25.19
CA ASN A 182 6.49 8.49 24.29
C ASN A 182 6.12 8.30 22.82
N ALA A 183 5.73 7.09 22.39
CA ALA A 183 5.22 6.86 21.04
C ALA A 183 3.99 7.75 20.75
N PHE A 184 3.03 7.80 21.69
CA PHE A 184 1.86 8.68 21.57
C PHE A 184 2.20 10.16 21.65
N ILE A 185 3.20 10.57 22.44
CA ILE A 185 3.67 11.97 22.47
C ILE A 185 4.20 12.39 21.09
N PHE A 186 5.03 11.55 20.45
CA PHE A 186 5.54 11.83 19.10
C PHE A 186 4.41 11.91 18.08
N ARG A 187 3.45 10.97 18.11
CA ARG A 187 2.26 10.99 17.25
C ARG A 187 1.42 12.25 17.46
N LYS A 188 1.04 12.56 18.70
CA LYS A 188 0.19 13.72 19.02
C LYS A 188 0.89 15.02 18.66
N TYR A 189 2.20 15.15 18.93
CA TYR A 189 2.96 16.31 18.50
C TYR A 189 3.01 16.44 16.98
N ARG A 190 3.30 15.35 16.24
CA ARG A 190 3.21 15.33 14.76
C ARG A 190 1.86 15.84 14.30
N ASN A 191 0.76 15.41 14.92
CA ASN A 191 -0.57 15.84 14.53
C ASN A 191 -0.86 17.33 14.83
N THR A 192 -0.14 17.98 15.74
CA THR A 192 -0.24 19.43 15.93
C THR A 192 0.43 20.23 14.81
N LEU A 193 1.39 19.63 14.09
CA LEU A 193 2.11 20.29 13.01
C LEU A 193 1.31 20.30 11.69
N PHE A 194 0.37 19.36 11.54
CA PHE A 194 -0.33 19.12 10.28
C PHE A 194 -1.85 19.06 10.49
N PRO A 195 -2.62 20.06 10.02
CA PRO A 195 -4.07 20.05 10.13
C PRO A 195 -4.69 18.79 9.52
N ASN A 196 -5.70 18.23 10.19
CA ASN A 196 -6.43 17.01 9.79
C ASN A 196 -5.60 15.72 9.74
N SER A 197 -4.30 15.74 10.05
CA SER A 197 -3.45 14.56 9.94
C SER A 197 -3.94 13.41 10.81
N ALA A 198 -4.45 13.69 12.02
CA ALA A 198 -4.99 12.66 12.90
C ALA A 198 -6.18 11.93 12.27
N THR A 199 -7.03 12.64 11.51
CA THR A 199 -8.16 12.05 10.80
C THR A 199 -7.69 11.21 9.61
N PHE A 200 -6.73 11.71 8.82
CA PHE A 200 -6.20 10.97 7.67
C PHE A 200 -5.43 9.72 8.09
N GLU A 201 -4.59 9.84 9.12
CA GLU A 201 -3.87 8.69 9.68
C GLU A 201 -4.87 7.65 10.20
N ASN A 202 -5.87 8.05 10.99
CA ASN A 202 -6.88 7.15 11.54
C ASN A 202 -7.64 6.39 10.45
N GLN A 203 -8.01 7.07 9.35
CA GLN A 203 -8.72 6.43 8.26
C GLN A 203 -7.89 5.31 7.60
N LEU A 204 -6.60 5.56 7.38
CA LEU A 204 -5.72 4.53 6.82
C LEU A 204 -5.42 3.43 7.83
N GLU A 205 -5.28 3.74 9.12
CA GLU A 205 -5.10 2.75 10.19
C GLU A 205 -6.32 1.82 10.31
N LEU A 206 -7.54 2.33 10.16
CA LEU A 206 -8.76 1.52 10.12
C LEU A 206 -8.86 0.68 8.83
N ASN A 207 -8.37 1.20 7.70
CA ASN A 207 -8.42 0.51 6.41
C ASN A 207 -7.34 -0.58 6.31
N GLU A 208 -6.08 -0.18 6.43
CA GLU A 208 -4.90 -1.03 6.19
C GLU A 208 -4.32 -1.59 7.50
N GLY A 209 -4.30 -0.78 8.56
CA GLY A 209 -3.69 -1.20 9.83
C GLY A 209 -4.44 -2.35 10.50
N ILE A 210 -5.78 -2.33 10.47
CA ILE A 210 -6.62 -3.42 10.97
C ILE A 210 -6.52 -4.67 10.08
N ALA A 211 -6.40 -4.50 8.75
CA ALA A 211 -6.16 -5.61 7.82
C ALA A 211 -4.82 -6.28 8.10
N GLU A 212 -3.76 -5.49 8.29
CA GLU A 212 -2.43 -5.99 8.59
C GLU A 212 -2.35 -6.66 9.96
N TYR A 213 -2.95 -6.05 10.99
CA TYR A 213 -3.04 -6.70 12.31
C TYR A 213 -3.78 -8.04 12.23
N THR A 214 -4.85 -8.11 11.43
CA THR A 214 -5.59 -9.35 11.21
C THR A 214 -4.69 -10.40 10.55
N GLY A 215 -4.01 -10.05 9.46
CA GLY A 215 -3.07 -10.96 8.79
C GLY A 215 -1.97 -11.45 9.73
N PHE A 216 -1.41 -10.54 10.52
CA PHE A 216 -0.38 -10.83 11.51
C PHE A 216 -0.86 -11.84 12.58
N ILE A 217 -2.04 -11.66 13.17
CA ILE A 217 -2.56 -12.61 14.17
C ILE A 217 -2.91 -13.96 13.53
N ILE A 218 -3.53 -13.95 12.34
CA ILE A 218 -3.91 -15.19 11.62
C ILE A 218 -2.68 -16.01 11.23
N SER A 219 -1.54 -15.38 10.97
CA SER A 219 -0.28 -16.08 10.67
C SER A 219 0.17 -17.05 11.78
N GLY A 220 -0.28 -16.86 13.02
CA GLY A 220 -0.01 -17.80 14.11
C GLY A 220 1.45 -17.81 14.59
N ARG A 221 2.18 -16.69 14.42
CA ARG A 221 3.52 -16.51 15.00
C ARG A 221 3.49 -16.66 16.53
N ASN A 222 4.47 -17.35 17.09
CA ASN A 222 4.68 -17.34 18.54
C ASN A 222 5.25 -15.99 19.01
N ASN A 223 5.38 -15.78 20.33
CA ASN A 223 5.82 -14.50 20.89
C ASN A 223 7.18 -14.02 20.37
N ASP A 224 8.18 -14.90 20.27
CA ASP A 224 9.52 -14.51 19.80
C ASP A 224 9.53 -14.19 18.31
N GLN A 225 8.80 -14.98 17.50
CA GLN A 225 8.61 -14.73 16.08
C GLN A 225 7.86 -13.42 15.85
N ALA A 226 6.81 -13.15 16.64
CA ALA A 226 6.02 -11.93 16.60
C ALA A 226 6.88 -10.70 16.90
N LYS A 227 7.64 -10.70 18.00
CA LYS A 227 8.56 -9.62 18.36
C LYS A 227 9.58 -9.36 17.25
N LYS A 228 10.24 -10.42 16.75
CA LYS A 228 11.24 -10.32 15.69
C LYS A 228 10.65 -9.73 14.40
N HIS A 229 9.49 -10.25 13.96
CA HIS A 229 8.82 -9.78 12.74
C HIS A 229 8.44 -8.30 12.84
N LEU A 230 7.80 -7.86 13.94
CA LEU A 230 7.38 -6.46 14.10
C LEU A 230 8.58 -5.51 14.10
N ILE A 231 9.68 -5.89 14.77
CA ILE A 231 10.90 -5.09 14.83
C ILE A 231 11.58 -5.02 13.45
N SER A 232 11.77 -6.15 12.78
CA SER A 232 12.42 -6.19 11.46
C SER A 232 11.59 -5.48 10.39
N SER A 233 10.26 -5.55 10.50
CA SER A 233 9.31 -4.85 9.65
C SER A 233 9.46 -3.33 9.77
N ILE A 234 9.61 -2.80 11.00
CA ILE A 234 9.92 -1.37 11.23
C ILE A 234 11.30 -0.99 10.67
N ASP A 235 12.32 -1.81 10.90
CA ASP A 235 13.67 -1.52 10.42
C ASP A 235 13.72 -1.43 8.89
N THR A 236 13.00 -2.34 8.23
CA THR A 236 12.83 -2.34 6.78
C THR A 236 12.04 -1.12 6.32
N PHE A 237 10.95 -0.78 7.00
CA PHE A 237 10.08 0.35 6.69
C PHE A 237 10.83 1.68 6.62
N PHE A 238 11.85 1.92 7.45
CA PHE A 238 12.60 3.16 7.42
C PHE A 238 13.27 3.44 6.06
N SER A 239 13.56 2.40 5.28
CA SER A 239 14.10 2.53 3.93
C SER A 239 13.06 2.89 2.85
N ASN A 240 11.76 2.86 3.16
CA ASN A 240 10.71 3.14 2.18
C ASN A 240 10.80 4.59 1.66
N PRO A 241 10.69 4.81 0.33
CA PRO A 241 10.71 6.14 -0.29
C PRO A 241 9.57 7.08 0.11
N THR A 242 8.42 6.54 0.52
CA THR A 242 7.28 7.28 1.10
C THR A 242 6.65 6.50 2.25
N TYR A 243 6.06 7.23 3.21
CA TYR A 243 5.34 6.68 4.36
C TYR A 243 3.82 6.87 4.28
N VAL A 244 3.33 7.62 3.27
CA VAL A 244 1.96 8.15 3.16
C VAL A 244 0.88 7.07 3.23
N ARG A 245 1.14 5.89 2.63
CA ARG A 245 0.21 4.75 2.61
C ARG A 245 0.69 3.53 3.37
N SER A 246 1.92 3.54 3.87
CA SER A 246 2.60 2.36 4.42
C SER A 246 2.75 2.41 5.94
N PHE A 247 2.63 3.56 6.59
CA PHE A 247 2.81 3.67 8.05
C PHE A 247 1.79 2.82 8.86
N ALA A 248 0.58 2.64 8.34
CA ALA A 248 -0.50 1.90 9.01
C ALA A 248 -0.14 0.42 9.25
N TYR A 249 0.69 -0.16 8.37
CA TYR A 249 1.20 -1.54 8.45
C TYR A 249 2.18 -1.76 9.60
N HIS A 250 2.70 -0.68 10.20
CA HIS A 250 3.72 -0.76 11.26
C HIS A 250 3.26 -0.15 12.58
N THR A 251 2.17 0.62 12.56
CA THR A 251 1.61 1.25 13.76
C THR A 251 0.57 0.35 14.40
N VAL A 252 -0.57 0.12 13.73
CA VAL A 252 -1.68 -0.69 14.28
C VAL A 252 -1.25 -2.11 14.64
N PRO A 253 -0.45 -2.84 13.83
CA PRO A 253 0.00 -4.18 14.24
C PRO A 253 0.79 -4.19 15.53
N VAL A 254 1.61 -3.17 15.80
CA VAL A 254 2.42 -3.10 17.01
C VAL A 254 1.57 -2.71 18.23
N TYR A 255 0.77 -1.64 18.15
CA TYR A 255 -0.15 -1.28 19.23
C TYR A 255 -1.13 -2.43 19.50
N GLY A 256 -1.64 -3.04 18.44
CA GLY A 256 -2.56 -4.16 18.48
C GLY A 256 -1.95 -5.40 19.12
N TYR A 257 -0.72 -5.77 18.76
CA TYR A 257 0.00 -6.88 19.40
C TYR A 257 0.24 -6.62 20.89
N LEU A 258 0.72 -5.42 21.25
CA LEU A 258 0.96 -5.08 22.65
C LEU A 258 -0.34 -5.09 23.47
N LEU A 259 -1.47 -4.69 22.88
CA LEU A 259 -2.78 -4.76 23.52
C LEU A 259 -3.33 -6.19 23.56
N SER A 260 -3.06 -7.00 22.54
CA SER A 260 -3.52 -8.40 22.48
C SER A 260 -2.93 -9.26 23.58
N LEU A 261 -1.76 -8.90 24.13
CA LEU A 261 -1.20 -9.54 25.32
C LEU A 261 -2.06 -9.35 26.60
N LYS A 262 -2.95 -8.35 26.61
CA LYS A 262 -3.87 -8.07 27.72
C LYS A 262 -5.32 -8.39 27.39
N ASN A 263 -5.72 -8.17 26.14
CA ASN A 263 -7.05 -8.44 25.62
C ASN A 263 -6.95 -8.97 24.20
N ASN A 264 -7.00 -10.29 24.05
CA ASN A 264 -6.83 -10.98 22.76
C ASN A 264 -7.86 -10.57 21.68
N PHE A 265 -8.98 -9.94 22.07
CA PHE A 265 -10.10 -9.60 21.18
C PHE A 265 -10.42 -8.09 21.17
N TRP A 266 -9.45 -7.24 21.53
CA TRP A 266 -9.64 -5.77 21.53
C TRP A 266 -10.17 -5.22 20.20
N ASN A 267 -9.81 -5.87 19.09
CA ASN A 267 -10.20 -5.46 17.73
C ASN A 267 -11.72 -5.56 17.51
N GLN A 268 -12.44 -6.39 18.26
CA GLN A 268 -13.91 -6.48 18.19
C GLN A 268 -14.61 -5.24 18.77
N GLU A 269 -13.90 -4.42 19.55
CA GLU A 269 -14.41 -3.15 20.08
C GLU A 269 -14.20 -1.98 19.12
N VAL A 270 -13.51 -2.20 17.99
CA VAL A 270 -13.20 -1.18 16.99
C VAL A 270 -14.26 -1.19 15.89
N SER A 271 -14.72 0.00 15.51
CA SER A 271 -15.66 0.23 14.42
C SER A 271 -15.11 1.27 13.44
N ALA A 272 -15.82 1.51 12.35
CA ALA A 272 -15.47 2.55 11.37
C ALA A 272 -15.39 3.98 11.95
N ASN A 273 -16.04 4.22 13.10
CA ASN A 273 -16.08 5.52 13.76
C ASN A 273 -15.05 5.64 14.89
N THR A 274 -14.28 4.60 15.16
CA THR A 274 -13.30 4.60 16.24
C THR A 274 -12.11 5.50 15.88
N ASN A 275 -11.77 6.43 16.77
CA ASN A 275 -10.43 7.02 16.76
C ASN A 275 -9.47 6.02 17.41
N ILE A 276 -8.70 5.31 16.60
CA ILE A 276 -7.86 4.19 17.02
C ILE A 276 -6.70 4.65 17.92
N THR A 277 -6.19 5.86 17.70
CA THR A 277 -5.17 6.46 18.57
C THR A 277 -5.73 6.69 19.98
N ASP A 278 -6.89 7.31 20.08
CA ASP A 278 -7.53 7.59 21.38
C ASP A 278 -8.00 6.29 22.05
N PHE A 279 -8.44 5.31 21.26
CA PHE A 279 -8.76 3.96 21.74
C PHE A 279 -7.53 3.31 22.40
N PHE A 280 -6.37 3.29 21.75
CA PHE A 280 -5.17 2.71 22.34
C PHE A 280 -4.69 3.50 23.56
N ILE A 281 -4.67 4.84 23.52
CA ILE A 281 -4.31 5.68 24.68
C ILE A 281 -5.18 5.33 25.89
N LYS A 282 -6.49 5.19 25.69
CA LYS A 282 -7.44 4.79 26.74
C LYS A 282 -7.16 3.37 27.24
N LYS A 283 -6.99 2.40 26.35
CA LYS A 283 -6.78 0.98 26.72
C LYS A 283 -5.45 0.72 27.42
N PHE A 284 -4.42 1.50 27.12
CA PHE A 284 -3.13 1.45 27.81
C PHE A 284 -3.06 2.36 29.05
N ASP A 285 -4.11 3.11 29.35
CA ASP A 285 -4.16 4.07 30.46
C ASP A 285 -2.98 5.06 30.42
N ILE A 286 -2.78 5.67 29.25
CA ILE A 286 -1.67 6.61 29.00
C ILE A 286 -2.13 8.04 29.24
N ASN A 287 -1.40 8.77 30.07
CA ASN A 287 -1.58 10.21 30.23
C ASN A 287 -0.70 10.97 29.22
N ILE A 288 -1.32 11.84 28.42
CA ILE A 288 -0.61 12.67 27.42
C ILE A 288 -0.34 14.05 28.03
N PRO A 289 0.91 14.53 28.04
CA PRO A 289 1.25 15.83 28.59
C PRO A 289 0.69 16.97 27.74
N VAL A 290 0.34 18.09 28.41
CA VAL A 290 -0.15 19.31 27.75
C VAL A 290 0.92 19.92 26.83
N ASN A 291 2.17 20.03 27.31
CA ASN A 291 3.28 20.53 26.50
C ASN A 291 3.88 19.41 25.63
N LEU A 292 3.20 19.10 24.53
CA LEU A 292 3.60 18.07 23.57
C LEU A 292 4.98 18.35 22.96
N LYS A 293 5.25 19.60 22.56
CA LYS A 293 6.53 20.00 21.93
C LYS A 293 7.70 19.73 22.87
N GLY A 294 7.65 20.29 24.09
CA GLY A 294 8.72 20.11 25.08
C GLY A 294 8.90 18.65 25.48
N ALA A 295 7.81 17.88 25.57
CA ALA A 295 7.89 16.44 25.85
C ALA A 295 8.52 15.65 24.68
N ALA A 296 8.17 15.96 23.44
CA ALA A 296 8.75 15.32 22.25
C ALA A 296 10.26 15.64 22.13
N GLU A 297 10.64 16.91 22.26
CA GLU A 297 12.04 17.35 22.21
C GLU A 297 12.88 16.67 23.30
N LYS A 298 12.40 16.68 24.55
CA LYS A 298 13.07 16.05 25.70
C LYS A 298 13.31 14.55 25.49
N ASN A 299 12.35 13.85 24.88
CA ASN A 299 12.42 12.39 24.75
C ASN A 299 13.10 11.93 23.45
N SER A 300 13.20 12.77 22.42
CA SER A 300 13.71 12.40 21.09
C SER A 300 15.06 11.65 21.12
N ASN A 301 16.01 12.12 21.93
CA ASN A 301 17.35 11.51 22.04
C ASN A 301 17.33 10.07 22.58
N ARG A 302 16.28 9.66 23.31
CA ARG A 302 16.12 8.28 23.78
C ARG A 302 15.74 7.32 22.66
N TYR A 303 15.38 7.83 21.48
CA TYR A 303 14.82 7.08 20.35
C TYR A 303 15.52 7.47 19.05
N ASN A 304 16.85 7.61 19.08
CA ASN A 304 17.69 7.89 17.91
C ASN A 304 17.42 9.25 17.24
N GLY A 305 16.86 10.23 17.95
CA GLY A 305 16.43 11.52 17.37
C GLY A 305 17.51 12.29 16.60
N ILE A 306 18.76 12.31 17.10
CA ILE A 306 19.88 12.97 16.41
C ILE A 306 20.16 12.31 15.05
N GLN A 307 20.20 10.98 15.02
CA GLN A 307 20.45 10.21 13.81
C GLN A 307 19.30 10.36 12.80
N ILE A 308 18.05 10.21 13.26
CA ILE A 308 16.85 10.36 12.43
C ILE A 308 16.82 11.74 11.79
N LEU A 309 17.08 12.81 12.55
CA LEU A 309 17.07 14.18 12.02
C LEU A 309 18.13 14.37 10.91
N LYS A 310 19.33 13.81 11.10
CA LYS A 310 20.39 13.88 10.08
C LYS A 310 20.00 13.13 8.80
N GLU A 311 19.47 11.92 8.93
CA GLU A 311 19.04 11.10 7.80
C GLU A 311 17.86 11.74 7.04
N GLU A 312 16.86 12.26 7.77
CA GLU A 312 15.71 12.92 7.17
C GLU A 312 16.09 14.23 6.48
N GLN A 313 17.12 14.94 6.96
CA GLN A 313 17.65 16.11 6.27
C GLN A 313 18.33 15.75 4.94
N VAL A 314 19.06 14.63 4.89
CA VAL A 314 19.66 14.12 3.64
C VAL A 314 18.57 13.69 2.67
N ARG A 315 17.57 12.95 3.15
CA ARG A 315 16.42 12.51 2.35
C ARG A 315 15.64 13.69 1.77
N GLU A 316 15.38 14.71 2.58
CA GLU A 316 14.69 15.92 2.15
C GLU A 316 15.43 16.64 1.00
N ASN A 317 16.76 16.74 1.10
CA ASN A 317 17.57 17.35 0.06
C ASN A 317 17.56 16.53 -1.25
N LYS A 318 17.50 15.20 -1.17
CA LYS A 318 17.35 14.33 -2.34
C LYS A 318 15.99 14.50 -3.01
N ILE A 319 14.91 14.50 -2.21
CA ILE A 319 13.54 14.70 -2.71
C ILE A 319 13.41 16.03 -3.45
N LYS A 320 13.96 17.13 -2.89
CA LYS A 320 13.94 18.44 -3.56
C LYS A 320 14.60 18.43 -4.93
N LYS A 321 15.72 17.71 -5.09
CA LYS A 321 16.38 17.55 -6.40
C LYS A 321 15.51 16.77 -7.38
N GLN A 322 14.90 15.67 -6.92
CA GLN A 322 13.99 14.86 -7.76
C GLN A 322 12.76 15.64 -8.21
N ILE A 323 12.19 16.47 -7.33
CA ILE A 323 11.04 17.33 -7.69
C ILE A 323 11.43 18.28 -8.84
N ILE A 324 12.59 18.94 -8.77
CA ILE A 324 13.07 19.84 -9.83
C ILE A 324 13.24 19.08 -11.15
N GLU A 325 13.86 17.89 -11.10
CA GLU A 325 14.06 17.05 -12.27
C GLU A 325 12.72 16.65 -12.94
N TYR A 326 11.75 16.21 -12.15
CA TYR A 326 10.44 15.82 -12.67
C TYR A 326 9.59 17.00 -13.14
N GLN A 327 9.69 18.17 -12.50
CA GLN A 327 9.04 19.38 -12.99
C GLN A 327 9.57 19.76 -14.38
N SER A 328 10.90 19.74 -14.54
CA SER A 328 11.53 19.96 -15.84
C SER A 328 11.04 18.94 -16.88
N LYS A 329 11.05 17.65 -16.54
CA LYS A 329 10.74 16.54 -17.48
C LYS A 329 9.27 16.46 -17.89
N PHE A 330 8.33 16.74 -16.98
CA PHE A 330 6.89 16.46 -17.20
C PHE A 330 6.00 17.70 -17.25
N ILE A 331 6.55 18.90 -17.04
CA ILE A 331 5.78 20.15 -17.03
C ILE A 331 6.44 21.19 -17.94
N GLU A 332 7.73 21.45 -17.77
CA GLU A 332 8.41 22.58 -18.42
C GLU A 332 8.92 22.25 -19.83
N GLN A 333 9.57 21.10 -20.00
CA GLN A 333 10.07 20.65 -21.29
C GLN A 333 8.94 20.05 -22.13
N PRO A 334 9.08 20.04 -23.48
CA PRO A 334 8.16 19.33 -24.35
C PRO A 334 7.95 17.87 -23.90
N HIS A 335 6.69 17.49 -23.76
CA HIS A 335 6.29 16.19 -23.23
C HIS A 335 5.04 15.66 -23.93
N LEU A 336 4.71 14.39 -23.71
CA LEU A 336 3.45 13.80 -24.17
C LEU A 336 2.40 13.91 -23.08
N GLU A 337 1.32 14.64 -23.35
CA GLU A 337 0.13 14.71 -22.50
C GLU A 337 -0.95 13.75 -23.01
N ILE A 338 -1.45 12.89 -22.12
CA ILE A 338 -2.49 11.91 -22.43
C ILE A 338 -3.69 12.19 -21.52
N ASN A 339 -4.82 12.56 -22.13
CA ASN A 339 -6.09 12.69 -21.41
C ASN A 339 -6.74 11.31 -21.25
N PHE A 340 -7.33 11.06 -20.08
CA PHE A 340 -8.05 9.81 -19.85
C PHE A 340 -9.48 9.87 -20.38
N GLU A 341 -9.98 8.72 -20.84
CA GLU A 341 -11.40 8.55 -21.20
C GLU A 341 -12.12 7.60 -20.23
N LYS A 342 -11.52 6.44 -19.99
CA LYS A 342 -12.01 5.36 -19.13
C LYS A 342 -10.83 4.54 -18.61
N MET A 343 -9.96 5.22 -17.85
CA MET A 343 -8.71 4.64 -17.36
C MET A 343 -8.92 3.54 -16.31
N ASN A 344 -7.97 2.61 -16.27
CA ASN A 344 -7.69 1.74 -15.14
C ASN A 344 -6.17 1.71 -14.93
N VAL A 345 -5.71 1.89 -13.69
CA VAL A 345 -4.31 2.15 -13.36
C VAL A 345 -3.76 1.11 -12.38
N SER A 346 -2.52 0.69 -12.59
CA SER A 346 -1.72 -0.11 -11.64
C SER A 346 -0.34 0.53 -11.43
N PHE A 347 0.12 0.62 -10.19
CA PHE A 347 1.39 1.26 -9.84
C PHE A 347 1.90 0.77 -8.47
N ASP A 348 3.19 0.96 -8.19
CA ASP A 348 3.74 0.75 -6.85
C ASP A 348 3.48 1.98 -5.94
N PRO A 349 2.62 1.89 -4.91
CA PRO A 349 2.32 3.02 -4.02
C PRO A 349 3.49 3.40 -3.10
N ARG A 350 4.57 2.61 -3.05
CA ARG A 350 5.69 2.80 -2.12
C ARG A 350 6.79 3.73 -2.65
N ASN A 351 6.72 4.11 -3.93
CA ASN A 351 7.75 4.94 -4.57
C ASN A 351 7.22 6.22 -5.24
N ILE A 352 5.93 6.53 -5.05
CA ILE A 352 5.32 7.74 -5.59
C ILE A 352 5.92 8.99 -4.96
N LEU A 353 5.87 10.11 -5.70
CA LEU A 353 6.37 11.40 -5.24
C LEU A 353 5.38 12.53 -5.58
N PRO A 354 4.70 13.11 -4.57
CA PRO A 354 3.86 14.29 -4.78
C PRO A 354 4.68 15.53 -5.19
N ILE A 355 4.18 16.28 -6.17
CA ILE A 355 4.72 17.57 -6.60
C ILE A 355 3.66 18.64 -6.35
N ALA A 356 3.66 19.19 -5.13
CA ALA A 356 2.82 20.32 -4.71
C ALA A 356 1.38 20.27 -5.29
N ASP A 357 0.97 21.32 -6.02
CA ASP A 357 -0.32 21.45 -6.69
C ASP A 357 -0.33 20.86 -8.11
N LYS A 358 0.78 20.26 -8.57
CA LYS A 358 0.97 19.80 -9.96
C LYS A 358 0.57 18.36 -10.18
N GLY A 359 0.57 17.53 -9.13
CA GLY A 359 0.19 16.13 -9.24
C GLY A 359 1.11 15.19 -8.49
N ILE A 360 1.09 13.91 -8.88
CA ILE A 360 1.91 12.84 -8.29
C ILE A 360 2.74 12.19 -9.39
N VAL A 361 4.04 12.06 -9.15
CA VAL A 361 4.93 11.28 -10.01
C VAL A 361 4.88 9.81 -9.62
N TYR A 362 4.65 8.97 -10.62
CA TYR A 362 4.69 7.52 -10.54
C TYR A 362 5.93 7.03 -11.28
N PRO A 363 6.99 6.59 -10.58
CA PRO A 363 8.20 6.05 -11.24
C PRO A 363 7.89 4.88 -12.17
N ASN A 364 6.96 4.02 -11.75
CA ASN A 364 6.39 2.97 -12.57
C ASN A 364 4.85 3.02 -12.52
N ILE A 365 4.21 2.86 -13.67
CA ILE A 365 2.76 2.85 -13.79
C ILE A 365 2.34 2.14 -15.07
N ARG A 366 1.25 1.38 -15.00
CA ARG A 366 0.54 0.84 -16.16
C ARG A 366 -0.85 1.45 -16.20
N VAL A 367 -1.22 2.03 -17.33
CA VAL A 367 -2.56 2.56 -17.57
C VAL A 367 -3.18 1.84 -18.75
N THR A 368 -4.40 1.32 -18.58
CA THR A 368 -5.24 0.86 -19.68
C THR A 368 -6.40 1.82 -19.86
N ASP A 369 -6.73 2.15 -21.10
CA ASP A 369 -7.81 3.08 -21.44
C ASP A 369 -8.41 2.72 -22.83
N ASN A 370 -9.39 3.51 -23.27
CA ASN A 370 -9.95 3.45 -24.61
C ASN A 370 -8.90 3.68 -25.69
N TRP A 371 -7.93 4.57 -25.45
CA TRP A 371 -6.86 4.87 -26.41
C TRP A 371 -5.83 3.74 -26.53
N GLY A 372 -5.66 2.90 -25.50
CA GLY A 372 -4.61 1.89 -25.52
C GLY A 372 -4.07 1.51 -24.15
N ILE A 373 -2.78 1.13 -24.13
CA ILE A 373 -2.05 0.71 -22.94
C ILE A 373 -0.75 1.53 -22.85
N LEU A 374 -0.55 2.23 -21.74
CA LEU A 374 0.70 2.90 -21.40
C LEU A 374 1.42 2.11 -20.31
N GLU A 375 2.68 1.77 -20.55
CA GLU A 375 3.57 1.18 -19.56
C GLU A 375 4.76 2.09 -19.33
N VAL A 376 5.02 2.46 -18.07
CA VAL A 376 6.05 3.40 -17.66
C VAL A 376 6.97 2.74 -16.64
N LYS A 377 8.27 2.97 -16.81
CA LYS A 377 9.36 2.52 -15.93
C LYS A 377 10.30 3.66 -15.52
N ASN A 378 10.20 4.84 -16.13
CA ASN A 378 11.06 6.00 -15.83
C ASN A 378 10.27 7.30 -15.59
N GLY A 379 9.20 7.19 -14.81
CA GLY A 379 8.41 8.32 -14.32
C GLY A 379 7.28 8.76 -15.27
N ALA A 380 6.13 9.07 -14.66
CA ALA A 380 5.04 9.80 -15.28
C ALA A 380 4.38 10.70 -14.23
N LEU A 381 3.88 11.86 -14.63
CA LEU A 381 3.16 12.78 -13.77
C LEU A 381 1.65 12.65 -14.00
N MET A 382 0.92 12.18 -12.98
CA MET A 382 -0.54 12.18 -12.96
C MET A 382 -1.06 13.53 -12.46
N SER A 383 -2.04 14.11 -13.14
CA SER A 383 -2.66 15.36 -12.67
C SER A 383 -3.45 15.15 -11.36
N PRO A 384 -3.61 16.19 -10.50
CA PRO A 384 -4.30 16.06 -9.21
C PRO A 384 -5.76 15.60 -9.34
N ASP A 385 -6.42 16.01 -10.42
CA ASP A 385 -7.81 15.67 -10.75
C ASP A 385 -7.93 14.35 -11.53
N TRP A 386 -6.82 13.65 -11.76
CA TRP A 386 -6.76 12.40 -12.52
C TRP A 386 -7.39 12.52 -13.91
N SER A 387 -7.34 13.70 -14.53
CA SER A 387 -7.84 13.91 -15.89
C SER A 387 -6.81 13.54 -16.96
N LYS A 388 -5.51 13.61 -16.61
CA LYS A 388 -4.41 13.38 -17.55
C LYS A 388 -3.14 12.84 -16.90
N ILE A 389 -2.27 12.29 -17.73
CA ILE A 389 -0.92 11.88 -17.39
C ILE A 389 0.09 12.46 -18.39
N SER A 390 1.23 12.90 -17.89
CA SER A 390 2.35 13.38 -18.69
C SER A 390 3.53 12.41 -18.60
N VAL A 391 4.12 12.09 -19.75
CA VAL A 391 5.38 11.34 -19.89
C VAL A 391 6.35 12.13 -20.75
N SER A 392 7.64 11.78 -20.71
CA SER A 392 8.66 12.45 -21.53
C SER A 392 8.32 12.41 -23.03
N ILE A 393 8.94 13.29 -23.81
CA ILE A 393 8.75 13.35 -25.27
C ILE A 393 8.97 11.97 -25.94
N PRO A 394 8.16 11.63 -26.96
CA PRO A 394 8.40 10.42 -27.76
C PRO A 394 9.78 10.45 -28.42
N THR A 395 10.50 9.33 -28.38
CA THR A 395 11.78 9.13 -29.08
C THR A 395 11.61 8.29 -30.34
N LYS A 396 10.56 7.45 -30.39
CA LYS A 396 10.22 6.61 -31.53
C LYS A 396 8.70 6.54 -31.70
N THR A 397 8.23 6.66 -32.93
CA THR A 397 6.81 6.60 -33.26
C THR A 397 6.61 5.67 -34.45
N GLU A 398 5.99 4.52 -34.20
CA GLU A 398 5.44 3.61 -35.20
C GLU A 398 3.91 3.71 -35.19
N GLU A 399 3.21 3.02 -36.10
CA GLU A 399 1.78 3.23 -36.32
C GLU A 399 0.92 2.99 -35.07
N GLN A 400 1.15 1.88 -34.35
CA GLN A 400 0.43 1.52 -33.12
C GLN A 400 1.32 1.52 -31.87
N LYS A 401 2.63 1.70 -32.02
CA LYS A 401 3.58 1.63 -30.90
C LYS A 401 4.41 2.91 -30.84
N VAL A 402 4.35 3.58 -29.70
CA VAL A 402 5.15 4.77 -29.43
C VAL A 402 6.01 4.53 -28.20
N GLU A 403 7.26 4.95 -28.27
CA GLU A 403 8.24 4.78 -27.19
C GLU A 403 8.85 6.14 -26.83
N GLY A 404 9.24 6.28 -25.57
CA GLY A 404 10.06 7.38 -25.09
C GLY A 404 11.05 6.91 -24.04
N ASP A 405 11.56 7.85 -23.23
CA ASP A 405 12.49 7.51 -22.16
C ASP A 405 11.79 6.70 -21.05
N GLY A 406 11.93 5.38 -21.14
CA GLY A 406 11.43 4.42 -20.17
C GLY A 406 9.92 4.28 -20.16
N TRP A 407 9.24 4.51 -21.28
CA TRP A 407 7.81 4.22 -21.43
C TRP A 407 7.46 3.72 -22.84
N THR A 408 6.40 2.93 -22.92
CA THR A 408 5.81 2.40 -24.16
C THR A 408 4.31 2.63 -24.16
N LEU A 409 3.77 3.08 -25.29
CA LEU A 409 2.36 3.32 -25.52
C LEU A 409 1.89 2.47 -26.71
N LEU A 410 1.00 1.52 -26.46
CA LEU A 410 0.32 0.71 -27.46
C LEU A 410 -1.05 1.33 -27.76
N LEU A 411 -1.20 1.92 -28.94
CA LEU A 411 -2.42 2.59 -29.40
C LEU A 411 -3.36 1.62 -30.11
N LYS A 412 -4.66 1.82 -29.92
CA LYS A 412 -5.69 1.18 -30.77
C LYS A 412 -5.81 1.94 -32.09
N ASP A 413 -6.26 1.25 -33.14
CA ASP A 413 -6.32 1.74 -34.53
C ASP A 413 -6.89 3.14 -34.74
N ARG A 414 -7.89 3.51 -33.92
CA ARG A 414 -8.62 4.78 -34.00
C ARG A 414 -7.86 5.96 -33.39
N TYR A 415 -6.67 5.76 -32.86
CA TYR A 415 -5.87 6.78 -32.19
C TYR A 415 -4.52 6.96 -32.86
N THR A 416 -3.98 8.17 -32.78
CA THR A 416 -2.63 8.50 -33.22
C THR A 416 -2.06 9.62 -32.36
N ILE A 417 -0.76 9.87 -32.44
CA ILE A 417 -0.11 10.98 -31.74
C ILE A 417 0.09 12.14 -32.70
N LYS A 418 -0.18 13.35 -32.22
CA LYS A 418 0.09 14.59 -32.93
C LYS A 418 0.87 15.56 -32.06
N LYS A 419 1.84 16.25 -32.65
CA LYS A 419 2.53 17.38 -32.04
C LYS A 419 1.63 18.62 -32.06
N ASP A 420 1.52 19.30 -30.93
CA ASP A 420 0.90 20.61 -30.79
C ASP A 420 1.95 21.68 -31.10
N GLU A 421 1.82 22.36 -32.25
CA GLU A 421 2.78 23.37 -32.70
C GLU A 421 2.87 24.60 -31.78
N LYS A 422 1.87 24.86 -30.92
CA LYS A 422 1.91 26.01 -29.99
C LYS A 422 2.74 25.71 -28.75
N THR A 423 2.61 24.49 -28.22
CA THR A 423 3.25 24.09 -26.95
C THR A 423 4.50 23.24 -27.17
N ASN A 424 4.71 22.73 -28.38
CA ASN A 424 5.64 21.66 -28.72
C ASN A 424 5.37 20.32 -28.00
N ASN A 425 4.29 20.21 -27.23
CA ASN A 425 3.89 18.96 -26.60
C ASN A 425 3.28 17.99 -27.62
N TYR A 426 3.23 16.72 -27.26
CA TYR A 426 2.54 15.69 -28.00
C TYR A 426 1.22 15.35 -27.32
N ARG A 427 0.22 14.95 -28.09
CA ARG A 427 -1.09 14.51 -27.58
C ARG A 427 -1.63 13.34 -28.39
N ILE A 428 -2.43 12.51 -27.74
CA ILE A 428 -3.24 11.51 -28.44
C ILE A 428 -4.47 12.19 -29.05
N ILE A 429 -4.75 11.90 -30.32
CA ILE A 429 -5.96 12.33 -31.03
C ILE A 429 -6.68 11.11 -31.64
N LYS A 430 -8.00 11.24 -31.85
CA LYS A 430 -8.76 10.30 -32.66
C LYS A 430 -8.50 10.57 -34.14
N LYS A 431 -8.27 9.51 -34.92
CA LYS A 431 -8.10 9.58 -36.37
C LYS A 431 -9.39 10.01 -37.05
#